data_AF-A0A7C6UUP5-F1
#
_entry.id   AF-A0A7C6UUP5-F1
#
_cell.length_a   1.000
_cell.length_b   1.000
_cell.length_c   1.000
_cell.angle_alpha   90.00
_cell.angle_beta   90.00
_cell.angle_gamma   90.00
#
_symmetry.space_group_name_H-M   'P 1'
#
loop_
_entity.id
_entity.type
_entity.pdbx_description
1 polymer ?
#
loop_
_entity_poly.entity_id
_entity_poly.type
_entity_poly.pdbx_seq_one_letter_code
_entity_poly.pdbx_strand_id
1 'polypeptide(L)'
;GLALAEMINSIDKPKISLVLGGGHSIGVPLATASDYSFIVPTATMTIHPIRLSGLVIGVPQTYEYLDKMQDRVIRFIVTHSHITETKLREYMFRTGELVRDVGTVLVGREAVDAGLVDAVGGLAESITKLNELAKIQQVPNYPSMEQFNYQPPVFRPQTNVPYNPNPGGIYS
;
A
#
# COMPACT_ATOMS: atom_id res chain seq x y z
N GLY A 1 -0.95 -12.04 6.33
CA GLY A 1 -1.91 -11.34 5.46
C GLY A 1 -2.18 -9.95 5.96
N LEU A 2 -3.22 -9.75 6.77
CA LEU A 2 -3.58 -8.43 7.32
C LEU A 2 -2.39 -7.74 7.99
N ALA A 3 -1.56 -8.47 8.75
CA ALA A 3 -0.32 -7.94 9.33
C ALA A 3 0.67 -7.34 8.31
N LEU A 4 0.74 -7.88 7.08
CA LEU A 4 1.57 -7.30 6.01
C LEU A 4 0.94 -6.02 5.45
N ALA A 5 -0.38 -5.98 5.32
CA ALA A 5 -1.10 -4.79 4.91
C ALA A 5 -0.93 -3.67 5.95
N GLU A 6 -1.04 -3.97 7.24
CA GLU A 6 -0.75 -3.03 8.34
C GLU A 6 0.69 -2.52 8.28
N MET A 7 1.66 -3.42 8.06
CA MET A 7 3.06 -3.05 7.92
C MET A 7 3.26 -2.09 6.73
N ILE A 8 2.72 -2.40 5.55
CA ILE A 8 2.80 -1.54 4.36
C ILE A 8 2.15 -0.18 4.64
N ASN A 9 0.97 -0.18 5.25
CA ASN A 9 0.24 1.03 5.56
C ASN A 9 0.99 1.96 6.53
N SER A 10 1.76 1.37 7.46
CA SER A 10 2.56 2.10 8.44
C SER A 10 3.88 2.68 7.91
N ILE A 11 4.23 2.42 6.65
CA ILE A 11 5.44 2.99 6.02
C ILE A 11 5.25 4.50 5.84
N ASP A 12 6.26 5.28 6.24
CA ASP A 12 6.31 6.75 6.18
C ASP A 12 6.73 7.31 4.81
N LYS A 13 6.97 6.43 3.85
CA LYS A 13 7.33 6.74 2.46
C LYS A 13 6.13 6.62 1.53
N PRO A 14 6.14 7.31 0.37
CA PRO A 14 5.10 7.15 -0.62
C PRO A 14 5.02 5.69 -1.06
N LYS A 15 3.82 5.14 -1.07
CA LYS A 15 3.54 3.75 -1.37
C LYS A 15 2.49 3.66 -2.47
N ILE A 16 2.79 2.89 -3.51
CA ILE A 16 1.88 2.57 -4.61
C ILE A 16 1.68 1.06 -4.65
N SER A 17 0.43 0.62 -4.79
CA SER A 17 0.12 -0.77 -5.11
C SER A 17 -0.28 -0.90 -6.58
N LEU A 18 0.09 -2.03 -7.20
CA LEU A 18 -0.27 -2.35 -8.58
C LEU A 18 -0.74 -3.80 -8.65
N VAL A 19 -2.02 -3.99 -8.98
CA VAL A 19 -2.64 -5.30 -9.15
C VAL A 19 -2.45 -5.74 -10.61
N LEU A 20 -1.54 -6.70 -10.83
CA LEU A 20 -1.16 -7.21 -12.16
C LEU A 20 -1.91 -8.49 -12.57
N GLY A 21 -2.52 -9.21 -11.63
CA GLY A 21 -3.16 -10.51 -11.85
C GLY A 21 -4.37 -10.72 -10.94
N GLY A 22 -4.70 -11.97 -10.63
CA GLY A 22 -5.83 -12.29 -9.75
C GLY A 22 -5.53 -11.97 -8.27
N GLY A 23 -6.02 -10.83 -7.79
CA GLY A 23 -6.07 -10.48 -6.37
C GLY A 23 -7.14 -11.29 -5.65
N HIS A 24 -6.76 -12.40 -5.03
CA HIS A 24 -7.68 -13.25 -4.27
C HIS A 24 -7.45 -13.08 -2.76
N SER A 25 -8.53 -12.98 -1.98
CA SER A 25 -8.51 -12.91 -0.52
C SER A 25 -7.58 -11.79 0.00
N ILE A 26 -6.36 -12.13 0.39
CA ILE A 26 -5.39 -11.21 0.96
C ILE A 26 -4.87 -10.15 -0.02
N GLY A 27 -4.99 -10.40 -1.32
CA GLY A 27 -4.62 -9.41 -2.34
C GLY A 27 -5.37 -8.09 -2.18
N VAL A 28 -6.60 -8.13 -1.66
CA VAL A 28 -7.45 -6.95 -1.49
C VAL A 28 -6.92 -6.03 -0.38
N PRO A 29 -6.72 -6.47 0.88
CA PRO A 29 -6.08 -5.64 1.90
C PRO A 29 -4.70 -5.11 1.50
N LEU A 30 -3.91 -5.88 0.74
CA LEU A 30 -2.60 -5.41 0.28
C LEU A 30 -2.71 -4.31 -0.78
N ALA A 31 -3.66 -4.42 -1.70
CA ALA A 31 -3.92 -3.39 -2.70
C ALA A 31 -4.40 -2.07 -2.06
N THR A 32 -5.23 -2.16 -1.01
CA THR A 32 -5.73 -0.99 -0.30
C THR A 32 -4.76 -0.41 0.72
N ALA A 33 -3.60 -1.03 0.97
CA ALA A 33 -2.66 -0.57 2.00
C ALA A 33 -1.74 0.58 1.54
N SER A 34 -1.84 1.05 0.29
CA SER A 34 -0.99 2.07 -0.31
C SER A 34 -1.66 3.45 -0.35
N ASP A 35 -0.89 4.51 -0.62
CA ASP A 35 -1.41 5.89 -0.74
C ASP A 35 -2.21 6.09 -2.02
N TYR A 36 -1.89 5.27 -3.04
CA TYR A 36 -2.61 5.17 -4.28
C TYR A 36 -2.44 3.76 -4.86
N SER A 37 -3.42 3.30 -5.60
CA SER A 37 -3.50 1.93 -6.08
C SER A 37 -3.92 1.88 -7.55
N PHE A 38 -3.28 1.00 -8.30
CA PHE A 38 -3.60 0.74 -9.70
C PHE A 38 -3.99 -0.72 -9.90
N ILE A 39 -4.85 -0.98 -10.88
CA ILE A 39 -5.15 -2.31 -11.39
C ILE A 39 -5.02 -2.33 -12.91
N VAL A 40 -4.34 -3.33 -13.47
CA VAL A 40 -4.28 -3.46 -14.95
C VAL A 40 -5.65 -3.90 -15.49
N PRO A 41 -6.01 -3.57 -16.74
CA PRO A 41 -7.36 -3.83 -17.27
C PRO A 41 -7.82 -5.29 -17.17
N THR A 42 -6.89 -6.24 -17.25
CA THR A 42 -7.18 -7.69 -17.24
C THR A 42 -7.05 -8.33 -15.86
N ALA A 43 -6.58 -7.59 -14.86
CA ALA A 43 -6.47 -8.11 -13.49
C ALA A 43 -7.84 -8.20 -12.83
N THR A 44 -7.94 -9.06 -11.83
CA THR A 44 -9.20 -9.30 -11.11
C THR A 44 -9.01 -9.15 -9.61
N MET A 45 -10.06 -8.76 -8.90
CA MET A 45 -10.13 -8.77 -7.45
C MET A 45 -11.33 -9.61 -7.01
N THR A 46 -11.07 -10.66 -6.25
CA THR A 46 -12.12 -11.56 -5.75
C THR A 46 -12.45 -11.24 -4.31
N ILE A 47 -13.68 -10.81 -4.08
CA ILE A 47 -14.25 -10.51 -2.77
C ILE A 47 -15.08 -11.71 -2.33
N HIS A 48 -14.72 -12.33 -1.22
CA HIS A 48 -15.43 -13.49 -0.69
C HIS A 48 -15.29 -13.56 0.83
N PRO A 49 -16.20 -14.24 1.55
CA PRO A 49 -16.08 -14.42 2.99
C PRO A 49 -14.91 -15.34 3.34
N ILE A 50 -14.43 -15.24 4.59
CA ILE A 50 -13.45 -16.19 5.11
C ILE A 50 -14.10 -17.58 5.12
N ARG A 51 -13.39 -18.56 4.56
CA ARG A 51 -13.83 -19.95 4.51
C ARG A 51 -12.87 -20.81 5.33
N LEU A 52 -13.41 -21.85 5.97
CA LEU A 52 -12.62 -22.95 6.52
C LEU A 52 -12.62 -24.10 5.51
N SER A 53 -11.48 -24.76 5.37
CA SER A 53 -11.34 -25.99 4.58
C SER A 53 -11.00 -27.17 5.51
N GLY A 54 -11.54 -28.35 5.24
CA GLY A 54 -11.30 -29.57 6.02
C GLY A 54 -12.37 -29.82 7.09
N LEU A 55 -12.13 -30.82 7.95
CA LEU A 55 -13.05 -31.16 9.04
C LEU A 55 -12.96 -30.11 10.14
N VAL A 56 -14.02 -29.31 10.30
CA VAL A 56 -14.17 -28.36 11.38
C VAL A 56 -15.13 -28.95 12.40
N ILE A 57 -14.70 -29.08 13.65
CA ILE A 57 -15.63 -29.34 14.75
C ILE A 57 -16.38 -28.04 15.00
N GLY A 58 -17.56 -27.91 14.39
CA GLY A 58 -18.37 -26.69 14.35
C GLY A 58 -18.97 -26.30 15.69
N VAL A 59 -18.13 -25.94 16.65
CA VAL A 59 -18.56 -25.34 17.91
C VAL A 59 -18.88 -23.85 17.68
N PRO A 60 -19.90 -23.26 18.35
CA PRO A 60 -20.29 -21.87 18.19
C PRO A 60 -19.12 -20.86 18.28
N GLN A 61 -18.15 -21.14 19.15
CA GLN A 61 -16.96 -20.33 19.35
C GLN A 61 -16.10 -20.21 18.08
N THR A 62 -16.06 -21.24 17.23
CA THR A 62 -15.33 -21.20 15.96
C THR A 62 -15.98 -20.21 15.00
N TYR A 63 -17.31 -20.21 14.91
CA TYR A 63 -18.04 -19.26 14.06
C TYR A 63 -17.85 -17.82 14.53
N GLU A 64 -17.96 -17.57 15.83
CA GLU A 64 -17.74 -16.24 16.41
C GLU A 64 -16.30 -15.74 16.17
N TYR A 65 -15.32 -16.64 16.25
CA TYR A 65 -13.93 -16.30 15.95
C TYR A 65 -13.72 -15.93 14.47
N LEU A 66 -14.31 -16.68 13.55
CA LEU A 66 -14.25 -16.36 12.11
C LEU A 66 -14.87 -15.01 11.79
N ASP A 67 -16.03 -14.72 12.37
CA ASP A 67 -16.75 -13.46 12.17
C ASP A 67 -15.91 -12.27 12.64
N LYS A 68 -15.32 -12.38 13.84
CA LYS A 68 -14.38 -11.37 14.37
C LYS A 68 -13.15 -11.18 13.48
N MET A 69 -12.61 -12.25 12.89
CA MET A 69 -11.50 -12.13 11.95
C MET A 69 -11.93 -11.44 10.65
N GLN A 70 -13.11 -11.78 10.14
CA GLN A 70 -13.66 -11.18 8.92
C GLN A 70 -13.91 -9.68 9.12
N ASP A 71 -14.47 -9.29 10.25
CA ASP A 71 -14.71 -7.89 10.59
C ASP A 71 -13.43 -7.06 10.68
N ARG A 72 -12.30 -7.64 11.13
CA ARG A 72 -11.01 -6.96 11.13
C ARG A 72 -10.52 -6.67 9.70
N VAL A 73 -10.68 -7.63 8.79
CA VAL A 73 -10.31 -7.47 7.39
C VAL A 73 -11.22 -6.45 6.69
N ILE A 74 -12.54 -6.55 6.90
CA ILE A 74 -13.53 -5.59 6.38
C ILE A 74 -13.18 -4.17 6.83
N ARG A 75 -12.94 -3.98 8.13
CA ARG A 75 -12.61 -2.67 8.70
C ARG A 75 -11.34 -2.10 8.08
N PHE A 76 -10.30 -2.92 7.92
CA PHE A 76 -9.07 -2.46 7.27
C PHE A 76 -9.33 -1.99 5.84
N ILE A 77 -10.05 -2.78 5.03
CA ILE A 77 -10.36 -2.43 3.63
C ILE A 77 -11.16 -1.13 3.57
N VAL A 78 -12.23 -1.01 4.37
CA VAL A 78 -13.11 0.17 4.38
C VAL A 78 -12.36 1.43 4.83
N THR A 79 -11.44 1.31 5.79
CA THR A 79 -10.64 2.46 6.26
C THR A 79 -9.63 2.95 5.23
N HIS A 80 -9.08 2.06 4.40
CA HIS A 80 -7.98 2.38 3.48
C HIS A 80 -8.40 2.33 2.00
N SER A 81 -9.69 2.44 1.71
CA SER A 81 -10.20 2.53 0.34
C SER A 81 -11.45 3.39 0.30
N HIS A 82 -12.08 3.48 -0.88
CA HIS A 82 -13.29 4.26 -1.09
C HIS A 82 -14.58 3.41 -1.06
N ILE A 83 -14.47 2.11 -0.80
CA ILE A 83 -15.64 1.23 -0.70
C ILE A 83 -16.37 1.42 0.64
N THR A 84 -17.70 1.39 0.60
CA THR A 84 -18.51 1.35 1.82
C THR A 84 -18.57 -0.06 2.38
N GLU A 85 -18.70 -0.19 3.70
CA GLU A 85 -18.86 -1.49 4.35
C GLU A 85 -20.05 -2.27 3.77
N THR A 86 -21.19 -1.59 3.55
CA THR A 86 -22.39 -2.19 2.95
C THR A 86 -22.09 -2.80 1.57
N LYS A 87 -21.42 -2.05 0.69
CA LYS A 87 -21.08 -2.51 -0.67
C LYS A 87 -20.06 -3.64 -0.63
N LEU A 88 -19.07 -3.58 0.26
CA LEU A 88 -18.10 -4.65 0.45
C LEU A 88 -18.76 -5.95 0.92
N ARG A 89 -19.65 -5.87 1.91
CA ARG A 89 -20.43 -7.02 2.38
C ARG A 89 -21.36 -7.56 1.31
N GLU A 90 -22.00 -6.68 0.52
CA GLU A 90 -22.80 -7.10 -0.63
C GLU A 90 -21.96 -7.94 -1.61
N TYR A 91 -20.76 -7.47 -1.98
CA TYR A 91 -19.87 -8.24 -2.86
C TYR A 91 -19.41 -9.57 -2.24
N MET A 92 -19.22 -9.65 -0.93
CA MET A 92 -18.87 -10.90 -0.24
C MET A 92 -19.99 -11.93 -0.34
N PHE A 93 -21.25 -11.53 -0.19
CA PHE A 93 -22.39 -12.45 -0.12
C PHE A 93 -23.19 -12.58 -1.42
N ARG A 94 -22.86 -11.79 -2.45
CA ARG A 94 -23.45 -11.94 -3.77
C ARG A 94 -23.15 -13.35 -4.30
N THR A 95 -24.19 -14.03 -4.75
CA THR A 95 -24.10 -15.34 -5.39
C THR A 95 -24.00 -15.15 -6.90
N GLY A 96 -22.94 -15.67 -7.51
CA GLY A 96 -22.75 -15.70 -8.98
C GLY A 96 -23.26 -16.99 -9.62
N GLU A 97 -23.09 -17.11 -10.95
CA GLU A 97 -23.59 -18.23 -11.78
C GLU A 97 -22.97 -19.60 -11.45
N LEU A 98 -21.80 -19.61 -10.80
CA LEU A 98 -21.18 -20.82 -10.29
C LEU A 98 -21.67 -21.08 -8.86
N VAL A 99 -22.62 -22.02 -8.73
CA VAL A 99 -23.26 -22.49 -7.47
C VAL A 99 -22.28 -22.85 -6.33
N ARG A 100 -20.98 -22.95 -6.63
CA ARG A 100 -19.92 -23.32 -5.69
C ARG A 100 -19.16 -22.15 -5.06
N ASP A 101 -19.27 -20.93 -5.58
CA ASP A 101 -18.51 -19.80 -5.07
C ASP A 101 -19.39 -18.62 -4.65
N VAL A 102 -19.56 -18.47 -3.33
CA VAL A 102 -20.04 -17.24 -2.71
C VAL A 102 -18.95 -16.18 -2.82
N GLY A 103 -19.27 -15.03 -3.40
CA GLY A 103 -18.34 -13.92 -3.63
C GLY A 103 -18.47 -13.32 -5.02
N THR A 104 -17.78 -12.20 -5.22
CA THR A 104 -17.77 -11.45 -6.49
C THR A 104 -16.35 -11.35 -7.03
N VAL A 105 -16.20 -11.58 -8.33
CA VAL A 105 -14.97 -11.27 -9.08
C VAL A 105 -15.19 -9.93 -9.78
N LEU A 106 -14.33 -8.95 -9.49
CA LEU A 106 -14.33 -7.63 -10.10
C LEU A 106 -13.14 -7.53 -11.06
N VAL A 107 -13.37 -7.18 -12.31
CA VAL A 107 -12.36 -7.12 -13.37
C VAL A 107 -11.97 -5.66 -13.62
N GLY A 108 -10.67 -5.36 -13.46
CA GLY A 108 -10.06 -4.07 -13.81
C GLY A 108 -10.87 -2.87 -13.31
N ARG A 109 -11.61 -2.24 -14.23
CA ARG A 109 -12.45 -1.06 -13.97
C ARG A 109 -13.54 -1.30 -12.93
N GLU A 110 -14.10 -2.50 -12.84
CA GLU A 110 -15.13 -2.83 -11.84
C GLU A 110 -14.60 -2.68 -10.41
N ALA A 111 -13.31 -2.96 -10.18
CA ALA A 111 -12.68 -2.78 -8.87
C ALA A 111 -12.50 -1.29 -8.53
N VAL A 112 -12.25 -0.45 -9.55
CA VAL A 112 -12.20 1.01 -9.41
C VAL A 112 -13.58 1.57 -9.09
N ASP A 113 -14.61 1.17 -9.84
CA ASP A 113 -15.99 1.63 -9.62
C ASP A 113 -16.59 1.06 -8.32
N ALA A 114 -16.06 -0.06 -7.82
CA ALA A 114 -16.34 -0.57 -6.48
C ALA A 114 -15.76 0.32 -5.37
N GLY A 115 -14.71 1.10 -5.66
CA GLY A 115 -13.97 1.90 -4.69
C GLY A 115 -12.85 1.12 -3.98
N LEU A 116 -12.44 -0.04 -4.50
CA LEU A 116 -11.36 -0.84 -3.92
C LEU A 116 -9.97 -0.41 -4.40
N VAL A 117 -9.90 0.24 -5.56
CA VAL A 117 -8.67 0.67 -6.22
C VAL A 117 -8.88 2.05 -6.82
N ASP A 118 -7.84 2.88 -6.93
CA ASP A 118 -8.00 4.28 -7.33
C ASP A 118 -8.12 4.46 -8.84
N ALA A 119 -7.38 3.68 -9.63
CA ALA A 119 -7.42 3.80 -11.09
C ALA A 119 -7.03 2.51 -11.83
N VAL A 120 -7.45 2.44 -13.09
CA VAL A 120 -6.90 1.47 -14.04
C VAL A 120 -5.57 2.02 -14.55
N GLY A 121 -4.50 1.21 -14.49
CA GLY A 121 -3.17 1.63 -14.90
C GLY A 121 -2.14 0.51 -14.79
N GLY A 122 -1.01 0.70 -15.46
CA GLY A 122 0.12 -0.23 -15.44
C GLY A 122 1.29 0.28 -14.61
N LEU A 123 2.46 -0.31 -14.88
CA LEU A 123 3.69 0.01 -14.16
C LEU A 123 4.18 1.44 -14.44
N ALA A 124 4.02 1.92 -15.67
CA ALA A 124 4.45 3.27 -16.03
C ALA A 124 3.68 4.35 -15.24
N GLU A 125 2.36 4.20 -15.15
CA GLU A 125 1.48 5.05 -14.35
C GLU A 125 1.82 4.95 -12.86
N SER A 126 2.10 3.74 -12.37
CA SER A 126 2.49 3.50 -10.98
C SER A 126 3.79 4.23 -10.60
N ILE A 127 4.83 4.14 -11.44
CA ILE A 127 6.11 4.82 -11.23
C ILE A 127 5.93 6.34 -11.32
N THR A 128 5.11 6.81 -12.25
CA THR A 128 4.83 8.23 -12.43
C THR A 128 4.16 8.79 -11.18
N LYS A 129 3.12 8.11 -10.69
CA LYS A 129 2.40 8.50 -9.46
C LYS A 129 3.29 8.46 -8.23
N LEU A 130 4.15 7.44 -8.11
CA LEU A 130 5.12 7.34 -7.02
C LEU A 130 6.04 8.56 -6.99
N ASN A 131 6.58 8.96 -8.15
CA ASN A 131 7.46 10.13 -8.26
C ASN A 131 6.74 11.44 -7.94
N GLU A 132 5.46 11.57 -8.32
CA GLU A 132 4.63 12.72 -7.92
C GLU A 132 4.49 12.82 -6.41
N LEU A 133 4.12 11.73 -5.74
CA LEU A 133 3.97 11.70 -4.28
C LEU A 133 5.31 11.92 -3.56
N ALA A 134 6.40 11.36 -4.09
CA ALA A 134 7.74 11.56 -3.54
C ALA A 134 8.19 13.02 -3.61
N LYS A 135 7.88 13.73 -4.71
CA LYS A 135 8.18 15.16 -4.83
C LYS A 135 7.41 15.99 -3.80
N ILE A 136 6.14 15.66 -3.55
CA ILE A 136 5.32 16.34 -2.54
C ILE A 136 5.92 16.17 -1.14
N GLN A 137 6.46 14.99 -0.82
CA GLN A 137 7.13 14.74 0.46
C GLN A 137 8.52 15.40 0.57
N GLN A 138 9.20 15.67 -0.55
CA GLN A 138 10.52 16.31 -0.61
C GLN A 138 10.48 17.84 -0.57
N VAL A 139 9.35 18.46 -0.23
CA VAL A 139 9.29 19.90 0.07
C VAL A 139 9.33 20.17 1.58
N PRO A 140 10.48 20.02 2.27
CA PRO A 140 10.76 20.90 3.39
C PRO A 140 10.88 22.32 2.83
N ASN A 141 10.25 23.28 3.50
CA ASN A 141 10.39 24.71 3.22
C ASN A 141 11.84 25.15 3.52
N TYR A 142 12.79 24.73 2.68
CA TYR A 142 14.14 25.27 2.72
C TYR A 142 14.09 26.64 2.05
N PRO A 143 14.55 27.70 2.72
CA PRO A 143 14.79 28.99 2.09
C PRO A 143 15.53 28.78 0.77
N SER A 144 15.09 29.44 -0.31
CA SER A 144 15.89 29.48 -1.52
C SER A 144 17.30 29.99 -1.16
N MET A 145 18.35 29.48 -1.82
CA MET A 145 19.72 29.95 -1.59
C MET A 145 19.90 31.47 -1.82
N GLU A 146 18.93 32.13 -2.46
CA GLU A 146 18.86 33.58 -2.58
C GLU A 146 18.52 34.31 -1.26
N GLN A 147 17.89 33.62 -0.29
CA GLN A 147 17.56 34.19 1.02
C GLN A 147 18.74 34.13 2.00
N PHE A 148 19.74 33.29 1.73
CA PHE A 148 21.00 33.32 2.46
C PHE A 148 22.00 34.15 1.67
N ASN A 149 22.29 35.36 2.15
CA ASN A 149 23.37 36.21 1.64
C ASN A 149 24.75 35.61 2.05
N TYR A 150 24.96 34.32 1.77
CA TYR A 150 26.15 33.58 2.12
C TYR A 150 27.23 33.90 1.08
N GLN A 151 28.11 34.82 1.45
CA GLN A 151 29.39 34.97 0.77
C GLN A 151 30.35 33.95 1.39
N PRO A 152 30.77 32.90 0.66
CA PRO A 152 31.79 32.01 1.18
C PRO A 152 33.05 32.83 1.46
N PRO A 153 33.72 32.64 2.61
CA PRO A 153 34.99 33.30 2.87
C PRO A 153 35.97 32.92 1.75
N VAL A 154 36.64 33.93 1.18
CA VAL A 154 37.68 33.72 0.17
C VAL A 154 38.77 32.85 0.81
N PHE A 155 38.86 31.60 0.38
CA PHE A 155 39.87 30.67 0.88
C PHE A 155 41.24 31.16 0.42
N ARG A 156 41.98 31.81 1.33
CA ARG A 156 43.41 32.07 1.14
C ARG A 156 44.16 30.83 1.64
N PRO A 157 44.77 30.01 0.79
CA PRO A 157 45.54 28.86 1.25
C PRO A 157 46.68 29.37 2.15
N GLN A 158 46.70 28.94 3.41
CA GLN A 158 47.84 29.13 4.28
C GLN A 158 48.94 28.17 3.83
N THR A 159 49.86 28.66 3.01
CA THR A 159 51.09 27.94 2.65
C THR A 159 52.02 27.94 3.87
N ASN A 160 51.81 27.01 4.82
CA ASN A 160 52.84 26.48 5.74
C ASN A 160 52.22 25.59 6.83
N VAL A 161 51.58 24.49 6.44
CA VAL A 161 51.24 23.42 7.39
C VAL A 161 52.17 22.23 7.11
N PRO A 162 53.11 21.89 8.02
CA PRO A 162 53.97 20.73 7.83
C PRO A 162 53.14 19.44 7.84
N TYR A 163 53.42 18.57 6.87
CA TYR A 163 52.81 17.24 6.74
C TYR A 163 53.15 16.36 7.96
N ASN A 164 52.12 15.86 8.65
CA ASN A 164 52.25 14.90 9.76
C ASN A 164 51.78 13.50 9.28
N PRO A 165 52.67 12.50 9.19
CA PRO A 165 52.39 11.22 8.51
C PRO A 165 51.73 10.13 9.38
N ASN A 166 51.11 10.42 10.52
CA ASN A 166 50.49 9.38 11.36
C ASN A 166 48.95 9.40 11.31
N PRO A 167 48.29 8.57 10.48
CA PRO A 167 46.84 8.37 10.50
C PRO A 167 46.49 7.31 11.54
N GLY A 168 46.64 7.63 12.82
CA GLY A 168 46.31 6.72 13.91
C GLY A 168 44.81 6.76 14.22
N GLY A 169 44.06 5.77 13.74
CA GLY A 169 43.09 5.08 14.61
C GLY A 169 41.59 5.22 14.32
N ILE A 170 41.01 4.06 14.00
CA ILE A 170 39.77 3.46 14.53
C ILE A 170 38.45 4.19 14.22
N TYR A 171 37.74 3.67 13.21
CA TYR A 171 36.29 3.83 13.09
C TYR A 171 35.59 2.91 14.10
N SER A 172 34.63 3.46 14.83
CA SER A 172 33.57 2.75 15.56
C SER A 172 32.30 2.76 14.73
#